data_AF-A0A6V7LQ99-F1
#
_entry.id   AF-A0A6V7LQ99-F1
#
_cell.length_a   1.000
_cell.length_b   1.000
_cell.length_c   1.000
_cell.angle_alpha   90.00
_cell.angle_beta   90.00
_cell.angle_gamma   90.00
#
_symmetry.space_group_name_H-M   'P 1'
#
loop_
_entity.id
_entity.type
_entity.pdbx_description
1 polymer ?
#
loop_
_entity_poly.entity_id
_entity_poly.type
_entity_poly.pdbx_seq_one_letter_code
_entity_poly.pdbx_strand_id
1 'polypeptide(L)'
;YADGRVCISILHAPGDDPMGYESSAERWSPVQSVEKILLSVVSMLAEPNDESGANVDAAKMWREDRAEFERIAQKLVRKTLGIPT
;
A
#
# COMPACT_ATOMS: atom_id res chain seq x y z
N TYR A 1 0.27 3.96 7.00
CA TYR A 1 0.26 4.50 8.37
C TYR A 1 0.97 3.58 9.35
N ALA A 2 1.50 4.10 10.45
CA ALA A 2 2.17 3.29 11.47
C ALA A 2 1.20 2.37 12.26
N ASP A 3 -0.09 2.67 12.24
CA ASP A 3 -1.16 1.92 12.92
C ASP A 3 -1.70 0.72 12.12
N GLY A 4 -1.16 0.46 10.93
CA GLY A 4 -1.57 -0.65 10.07
C GLY A 4 -2.76 -0.36 9.15
N ARG A 5 -3.35 0.86 9.17
CA ARG A 5 -4.35 1.23 8.16
C ARG A 5 -3.73 1.24 6.76
N VAL A 6 -4.44 0.64 5.82
CA VAL A 6 -4.10 0.60 4.39
C VAL A 6 -4.69 1.82 3.69
N CYS A 7 -3.89 2.49 2.88
CA CYS A 7 -4.26 3.71 2.14
C CYS A 7 -3.96 3.49 0.66
N ILE A 8 -5.00 3.24 -0.13
CA ILE A 8 -4.94 3.04 -1.58
C ILE A 8 -6.24 3.59 -2.19
N SER A 9 -6.17 4.05 -3.45
CA SER A 9 -7.26 4.73 -4.15
C SER A 9 -8.61 4.01 -4.05
N ILE A 10 -8.66 2.69 -4.23
CA ILE A 10 -9.90 1.88 -4.15
C ILE A 10 -10.62 1.96 -2.79
N LEU A 11 -9.94 2.40 -1.72
CA LEU A 11 -10.49 2.60 -0.38
C LEU A 11 -10.85 4.07 -0.08
N HIS A 12 -10.49 5.00 -0.96
CA HIS A 12 -10.86 6.40 -0.81
C HIS A 12 -12.34 6.62 -1.13
N ALA A 13 -12.95 7.59 -0.44
CA ALA A 13 -14.36 7.93 -0.62
C ALA A 13 -14.69 8.24 -2.10
N PRO A 14 -15.90 7.89 -2.57
CA PRO A 14 -16.32 8.09 -3.96
C PRO A 14 -16.32 9.58 -4.33
N GLY A 15 -16.23 9.86 -5.63
CA GLY A 15 -16.23 11.21 -6.19
C GLY A 15 -14.88 11.61 -6.77
N ASP A 16 -14.79 12.86 -7.23
CA ASP A 16 -13.54 13.41 -7.77
C ASP A 16 -12.55 13.69 -6.63
N ASP A 17 -11.28 13.36 -6.85
CA ASP A 17 -10.23 13.65 -5.89
C ASP A 17 -10.01 15.18 -5.80
N PRO A 18 -10.19 15.80 -4.62
CA PRO A 18 -9.94 17.23 -4.45
C PRO A 18 -8.51 17.65 -4.79
N MET A 19 -7.55 16.72 -4.73
CA MET A 19 -6.15 16.96 -5.02
C MET A 19 -5.77 16.63 -6.48
N GLY A 20 -6.66 15.98 -7.24
CA GLY A 20 -6.48 15.66 -8.66
C GLY A 20 -5.42 14.60 -8.97
N TYR A 21 -4.98 13.82 -7.98
CA TYR A 21 -4.00 12.74 -8.19
C TYR A 21 -4.68 11.44 -8.64
N GLU A 22 -5.95 11.26 -8.32
CA GLU A 22 -6.70 10.03 -8.61
C GLU A 22 -7.91 10.28 -9.50
N SER A 23 -8.18 9.36 -10.40
CA SER A 23 -9.43 9.31 -11.15
C SER A 23 -10.57 8.81 -10.25
N SER A 24 -11.78 9.34 -10.44
CA SER A 24 -12.98 8.82 -9.77
C SER A 24 -13.25 7.34 -10.08
N ALA A 25 -12.71 6.82 -11.19
CA ALA A 25 -12.78 5.40 -11.54
C ALA A 25 -11.85 4.51 -10.70
N GLU A 26 -10.78 5.07 -10.15
CA GLU A 26 -9.81 4.36 -9.29
C GLU A 26 -10.25 4.33 -7.82
N ARG A 27 -11.24 5.16 -7.47
CA ARG A 27 -11.76 5.30 -6.11
C ARG A 27 -12.87 4.29 -5.80
N TRP A 28 -13.32 4.27 -4.55
CA TRP A 28 -14.42 3.38 -4.16
C TRP A 28 -15.67 3.64 -5.00
N SER A 29 -16.29 2.57 -5.49
CA SER A 29 -17.62 2.60 -6.09
C SER A 29 -18.36 1.29 -5.79
N PRO A 30 -19.70 1.26 -5.89
CA PRO A 30 -20.48 0.03 -5.67
C PRO A 30 -20.14 -1.14 -6.61
N VAL A 31 -19.36 -0.90 -7.67
CA VAL A 31 -18.87 -1.95 -8.59
C VAL A 31 -17.67 -2.74 -8.04
N GLN A 32 -17.04 -2.22 -6.99
CA GLN A 32 -15.89 -2.84 -6.35
C GLN A 32 -16.35 -3.93 -5.38
N SER A 33 -15.73 -5.11 -5.46
CA SER A 33 -15.96 -6.22 -4.55
C SER A 33 -14.84 -6.30 -3.51
N VAL A 34 -15.09 -7.03 -2.42
CA VAL A 34 -14.04 -7.36 -1.43
C VAL A 34 -12.85 -8.05 -2.10
N GLU A 35 -13.12 -8.93 -3.08
CA GLU A 35 -12.08 -9.60 -3.87
C GLU A 35 -11.18 -8.60 -4.60
N LYS A 36 -11.75 -7.60 -5.29
CA LYS A 36 -10.96 -6.55 -5.98
C LYS A 36 -10.12 -5.72 -5.00
N ILE A 37 -10.65 -5.45 -3.81
CA ILE A 37 -9.88 -4.79 -2.74
C ILE A 37 -8.68 -5.65 -2.35
N LEU A 38 -8.88 -6.92 -2.05
CA LEU A 38 -7.80 -7.83 -1.64
C LEU A 38 -6.75 -8.01 -2.74
N LEU A 39 -7.17 -8.12 -4.00
CA LEU A 39 -6.27 -8.14 -5.15
C LEU A 39 -5.44 -6.85 -5.22
N SER A 40 -6.06 -5.68 -5.02
CA SER A 40 -5.33 -4.41 -5.01
C SER A 40 -4.32 -4.34 -3.86
N VAL A 41 -4.62 -4.90 -2.69
CA VAL A 41 -3.67 -5.00 -1.57
C VAL A 41 -2.48 -5.91 -1.93
N VAL A 42 -2.72 -7.05 -2.57
CA VAL A 42 -1.65 -7.94 -3.04
C VAL A 42 -0.77 -7.24 -4.08
N SER A 43 -1.38 -6.57 -5.06
CA SER A 43 -0.64 -5.79 -6.07
C SER A 43 0.19 -4.67 -5.43
N MET A 44 -0.37 -3.93 -4.46
CA MET A 44 0.36 -2.90 -3.71
C MET A 44 1.57 -3.44 -2.95
N LEU A 45 1.50 -4.67 -2.42
CA LEU A 45 2.64 -5.30 -1.74
C LEU A 45 3.75 -5.70 -2.72
N ALA A 46 3.39 -6.10 -3.95
CA ALA A 46 4.35 -6.44 -5.00
C ALA A 46 4.97 -5.19 -5.63
N GLU A 47 4.16 -4.15 -5.85
CA GLU A 47 4.53 -2.90 -6.50
C GLU A 47 4.10 -1.69 -5.64
N PRO A 48 4.84 -1.39 -4.54
CA PRO A 48 4.60 -0.21 -3.73
C PRO A 48 4.62 1.09 -4.54
N ASN A 49 3.55 1.88 -4.42
CA ASN A 49 3.49 3.25 -4.92
C ASN A 49 4.12 4.21 -3.90
N ASP A 50 5.23 4.85 -4.27
CA ASP A 50 5.97 5.78 -3.43
C ASP A 50 5.70 7.26 -3.74
N GLU A 51 4.82 7.59 -4.68
CA GLU A 51 4.36 8.95 -4.97
C GLU A 51 3.34 9.46 -3.93
N SER A 52 2.59 8.53 -3.32
CA SER A 52 1.53 8.83 -2.34
C SER A 52 1.66 7.99 -1.05
N GLY A 53 2.88 7.72 -0.62
CA GLY A 53 3.17 6.82 0.50
C GLY A 53 2.59 7.28 1.85
N ALA A 54 1.65 6.50 2.40
CA ALA A 54 1.09 6.74 3.75
C ALA A 54 2.07 6.46 4.92
N ASN A 55 3.28 6.00 4.62
CA ASN A 55 4.40 5.94 5.55
C ASN A 55 5.60 6.57 4.83
N VAL A 56 5.92 7.81 5.18
CA VAL A 56 6.95 8.62 4.50
C VAL A 56 8.33 7.98 4.64
N ASP A 57 8.67 7.45 5.82
CA ASP A 57 9.97 6.80 6.05
C ASP A 57 10.12 5.54 5.19
N ALA A 58 9.06 4.73 5.09
CA ALA A 58 9.07 3.54 4.23
C ALA A 58 9.13 3.89 2.74
N ALA A 59 8.42 4.93 2.29
CA ALA A 59 8.47 5.41 0.92
C ALA A 59 9.87 5.95 0.55
N LYS A 60 10.49 6.71 1.46
CA LYS A 60 11.86 7.19 1.29
C LYS A 60 12.84 6.03 1.23
N MET A 61 12.74 5.06 2.14
CA MET A 61 13.59 3.86 2.16
C MET A 61 13.42 3.05 0.87
N TRP A 62 12.19 2.84 0.40
CA TRP A 62 11.92 2.18 -0.87
C TRP A 62 12.63 2.85 -2.07
N ARG A 63 12.71 4.17 -2.08
CA ARG A 63 13.33 4.97 -3.15
C ARG A 63 14.85 5.06 -3.04
N GLU A 64 15.37 5.27 -1.84
CA GLU A 64 16.78 5.62 -1.60
C GLU A 64 17.63 4.43 -1.13
N ASP A 65 17.05 3.44 -0.45
CA ASP A 65 17.75 2.26 0.08
C ASP A 65 16.87 0.99 -0.03
N ARG A 66 16.76 0.49 -1.27
CA ARG A 66 15.96 -0.68 -1.58
C ARG A 66 16.39 -1.93 -0.81
N ALA A 67 17.69 -2.09 -0.58
CA ALA A 67 18.24 -3.25 0.10
C ALA A 67 17.80 -3.31 1.58
N GLU A 68 17.82 -2.18 2.29
CA GLU A 68 17.32 -2.10 3.66
C GLU A 68 15.81 -2.34 3.75
N PHE A 69 15.05 -1.80 2.80
CA PHE A 69 13.60 -2.06 2.71
C PHE A 69 13.31 -3.56 2.59
N GLU A 70 13.97 -4.24 1.66
CA GLU A 70 13.81 -5.68 1.43
C GLU A 70 14.24 -6.51 2.64
N ARG A 71 15.32 -6.10 3.32
CA ARG A 71 15.78 -6.75 4.56
C ARG A 71 14.73 -6.65 5.67
N ILE A 72 14.13 -5.48 5.86
CA ILE A 72 13.05 -5.28 6.85
C ILE A 72 11.81 -6.08 6.45
N ALA A 73 11.41 -6.05 5.18
CA ALA A 73 10.27 -6.81 4.68
C ALA A 73 10.46 -8.32 4.92
N GLN A 74 11.64 -8.87 4.62
CA GLN A 74 11.96 -10.27 4.87
C GLN A 74 11.91 -10.60 6.37
N LYS A 75 12.43 -9.72 7.23
CA LYS A 75 12.34 -9.88 8.69
C LYS A 75 10.88 -9.94 9.16
N LEU A 76 10.01 -9.11 8.61
CA LEU A 76 8.58 -9.10 8.93
C LEU A 76 7.89 -10.39 8.45
N VAL A 77 8.20 -10.87 7.25
CA VAL A 77 7.69 -12.16 6.73
C VAL A 77 8.11 -13.32 7.64
N ARG A 78 9.38 -13.37 8.08
CA ARG A 78 9.83 -14.41 9.02
C ARG A 78 9.06 -14.35 10.34
N LYS A 79 8.84 -13.15 10.87
CA LYS A 79 8.06 -12.94 12.10
C LYS A 79 6.62 -13.44 11.96
N THR A 80 5.94 -13.16 10.84
CA THR A 80 4.56 -13.61 10.63
C THR A 80 4.45 -15.12 10.42
N LEU A 81 5.49 -15.76 9.89
CA LEU A 81 5.59 -17.20 9.73
C LEU A 81 6.10 -17.94 10.99
N GLY A 82 6.42 -17.22 12.08
CA GLY A 82 6.96 -17.81 13.30
C GLY A 82 8.37 -18.40 13.15
N ILE A 83 9.12 -17.98 12.13
CA ILE A 83 10.48 -18.43 11.87
C ILE A 83 11.44 -17.56 12.70
N PRO A 84 12.37 -18.15 13.49
CA PRO A 84 13.37 -17.40 14.25
C PRO A 84 14.17 -16.45 13.34
N THR A 85 14.29 -15.19 13.74
CA THR A 85 15.11 -14.17 13.05
C THR A 85 16.57 -14.27 13.43
#